data_AF-A0A0G2BNA2-F1
#
_entry.id   AF-A0A0G2BNA2-F1
#
_cell.length_a   1.000
_cell.length_b   1.000
_cell.length_c   1.000
_cell.angle_alpha   90.00
_cell.angle_beta   90.00
_cell.angle_gamma   90.00
#
_symmetry.space_group_name_H-M   'P 1'
#
loop_
_entity.id
_entity.type
_entity.pdbx_description
1 polymer ?
#
loop_
_entity_poly.entity_id
_entity_poly.type
_entity_poly.pdbx_seq_one_letter_code
_entity_poly.pdbx_strand_id
1 'polypeptide(L)'
;MRRGYTLIELLVVIAVTTMIASIVVIYGTSGREQVAVSIETAKIADLISRAKARTLATYNDPNRPCGFGVELDYAAGKYSLRGYRTSPDCASPTGIASSNLIEEYTLAPGVSFRDGSNKLEQVLFIPPDPLTLLVIGGSFASTTGNVYLRTRDGSVERTISVNTAGQITF
;
A
#
# COMPACT_ATOMS: atom_id res chain seq x y z
N MET A 1 -46.26 -42.32 14.99
CA MET A 1 -46.63 -41.98 13.59
C MET A 1 -45.45 -41.26 12.95
N ARG A 2 -44.80 -41.85 11.94
CA ARG A 2 -43.75 -41.19 11.16
C ARG A 2 -44.38 -40.71 9.85
N ARG A 3 -44.62 -39.40 9.72
CA ARG A 3 -44.96 -38.79 8.43
C ARG A 3 -43.64 -38.56 7.70
N GLY A 4 -43.38 -39.34 6.67
CA GLY A 4 -42.23 -39.14 5.79
C GLY A 4 -42.44 -37.89 4.94
N TYR A 5 -41.37 -37.11 4.75
CA TYR A 5 -41.34 -35.98 3.83
C TYR A 5 -41.68 -36.44 2.41
N THR A 6 -42.41 -35.60 1.68
CA THR A 6 -42.77 -35.92 0.29
C THR A 6 -41.57 -35.71 -0.64
N LEU A 7 -41.47 -36.50 -1.71
CA LEU A 7 -40.38 -36.40 -2.69
C LEU A 7 -40.23 -34.98 -3.26
N ILE A 8 -41.35 -34.28 -3.45
CA ILE A 8 -41.37 -32.91 -3.97
C ILE A 8 -40.81 -31.90 -2.96
N GLU A 9 -41.07 -32.09 -1.67
CA GLU A 9 -40.61 -31.23 -0.59
C GLU A 9 -39.08 -31.34 -0.41
N LEU A 10 -38.54 -32.56 -0.55
CA LEU A 10 -37.10 -32.79 -0.54
C LEU A 10 -36.39 -32.14 -1.74
N LEU A 11 -37.02 -32.17 -2.92
CA LEU A 11 -36.50 -31.53 -4.14
C LEU A 11 -36.47 -30.00 -4.00
N VAL A 12 -37.53 -29.41 -3.46
CA VAL A 12 -37.60 -27.95 -3.21
C VAL A 12 -36.52 -27.52 -2.22
N VAL A 13 -36.30 -28.27 -1.13
CA VAL A 13 -35.25 -27.96 -0.15
C VAL A 13 -33.85 -28.01 -0.79
N ILE A 14 -33.56 -29.02 -1.62
CA ILE A 14 -32.28 -29.11 -2.34
C ILE A 14 -32.12 -27.94 -3.32
N ALA A 15 -33.17 -27.56 -4.04
CA ALA A 15 -33.12 -26.43 -4.97
C ALA A 15 -32.84 -25.09 -4.23
N VAL A 16 -33.53 -24.83 -3.12
CA VAL A 16 -33.35 -23.60 -2.34
C VAL A 16 -31.96 -23.58 -1.67
N THR A 17 -31.51 -24.71 -1.12
CA THR A 17 -30.19 -24.78 -0.47
C THR A 17 -29.03 -24.63 -1.45
N THR A 18 -29.12 -25.22 -2.65
CA THR A 18 -28.10 -25.05 -3.69
C THR A 18 -28.08 -23.61 -4.23
N MET A 19 -29.24 -22.97 -4.38
CA MET A 19 -29.33 -21.55 -4.75
C MET A 19 -28.72 -20.63 -3.69
N ILE A 20 -28.94 -20.89 -2.40
CA ILE A 20 -28.33 -20.07 -1.34
C ILE A 20 -26.81 -20.34 -1.26
N ALA A 21 -26.38 -21.60 -1.38
CA ALA A 21 -24.96 -21.96 -1.33
C ALA A 21 -24.15 -21.31 -2.45
N SER A 22 -24.70 -21.22 -3.67
CA SER A 22 -24.01 -20.57 -4.79
C SER A 22 -23.79 -19.08 -4.56
N ILE A 23 -24.77 -18.38 -3.97
CA ILE A 23 -24.64 -16.96 -3.59
C ILE A 23 -23.49 -16.79 -2.58
N VAL A 24 -23.45 -17.62 -1.53
CA VAL A 24 -22.42 -17.52 -0.49
C VAL A 24 -21.00 -17.71 -1.06
N VAL A 25 -20.82 -18.65 -1.98
CA VAL A 25 -19.51 -18.90 -2.61
C VAL A 25 -19.04 -17.69 -3.43
N ILE A 26 -19.94 -17.04 -4.18
CA ILE A 26 -19.63 -15.86 -4.99
C ILE A 26 -19.25 -14.66 -4.11
N TYR A 27 -19.99 -14.40 -3.03
CA TYR A 27 -19.70 -13.27 -2.14
C TYR A 27 -18.45 -13.50 -1.27
N GLY A 28 -18.08 -14.76 -1.00
CA GLY A 28 -16.92 -15.11 -0.19
C GLY A 28 -15.58 -14.69 -0.79
N THR A 29 -15.45 -14.60 -2.11
CA THR A 29 -14.20 -14.18 -2.77
C THR A 29 -14.01 -12.67 -2.71
N SER A 30 -15.07 -11.88 -2.98
CA SER A 30 -15.00 -10.42 -2.91
C SER A 30 -14.66 -9.93 -1.49
N GLY A 31 -15.19 -10.59 -0.45
CA GLY A 31 -14.85 -10.23 0.94
C GLY A 31 -13.35 -10.37 1.26
N ARG A 32 -12.68 -11.38 0.72
CA ARG A 32 -11.23 -11.59 0.94
C ARG A 32 -10.39 -10.51 0.27
N GLU A 33 -10.77 -10.09 -0.94
CA GLU A 33 -10.04 -9.05 -1.68
C GLU A 33 -10.17 -7.66 -1.01
N GLN A 34 -11.32 -7.34 -0.44
CA GLN A 34 -11.52 -6.09 0.32
C GLN A 34 -10.64 -6.03 1.58
N VAL A 35 -10.54 -7.15 2.29
CA VAL A 35 -9.64 -7.29 3.44
C VAL A 35 -8.18 -7.16 2.99
N ALA A 36 -7.82 -7.76 1.85
CA ALA A 36 -6.47 -7.65 1.30
C ALA A 36 -6.09 -6.20 0.98
N VAL A 37 -6.98 -5.41 0.33
CA VAL A 37 -6.74 -3.98 0.08
C VAL A 37 -6.52 -3.22 1.39
N SER A 38 -7.32 -3.50 2.41
CA SER A 38 -7.20 -2.83 3.72
C SER A 38 -5.89 -3.16 4.43
N ILE A 39 -5.46 -4.42 4.37
CA ILE A 39 -4.18 -4.88 4.91
C ILE A 39 -3.00 -4.23 4.15
N GLU A 40 -3.04 -4.21 2.81
CA GLU A 40 -1.98 -3.57 2.02
C GLU A 40 -1.92 -2.06 2.28
N THR A 41 -3.07 -1.41 2.46
CA THR A 41 -3.14 0.01 2.83
C THR A 41 -2.40 0.27 4.15
N ALA A 42 -2.66 -0.56 5.16
CA ALA A 42 -2.00 -0.45 6.46
C ALA A 42 -0.49 -0.75 6.38
N LYS A 43 -0.08 -1.76 5.60
CA LYS A 43 1.34 -2.10 5.40
C LYS A 43 2.14 -0.97 4.76
N ILE A 44 1.60 -0.32 3.73
CA ILE A 44 2.27 0.81 3.08
C ILE A 44 2.38 1.98 4.03
N ALA A 45 1.31 2.33 4.75
CA ALA A 45 1.33 3.40 5.75
C ALA A 45 2.34 3.12 6.89
N ASP A 46 2.40 1.88 7.37
CA ASP A 46 3.39 1.42 8.34
C ASP A 46 4.82 1.53 7.78
N LEU A 47 5.05 1.12 6.52
CA LEU A 47 6.38 1.22 5.91
C LEU A 47 6.86 2.67 5.79
N ILE A 48 5.96 3.60 5.42
CA ILE A 48 6.27 5.04 5.36
C ILE A 48 6.61 5.57 6.77
N SER A 49 5.84 5.17 7.78
CA SER A 49 6.10 5.54 9.18
C SER A 49 7.44 4.98 9.67
N ARG A 50 7.77 3.74 9.32
CA ARG A 50 9.06 3.11 9.61
C ARG A 50 10.22 3.82 8.92
N ALA A 51 10.05 4.25 7.66
CA ALA A 51 11.05 5.06 6.96
C ALA A 51 11.37 6.35 7.73
N LYS A 52 10.32 7.08 8.15
CA LYS A 52 10.47 8.30 8.97
C LYS A 52 11.18 8.03 10.30
N ALA A 53 10.80 6.95 11.00
CA ALA A 53 11.43 6.56 12.26
C ALA A 53 12.91 6.17 12.09
N ARG A 54 13.27 5.47 11.02
CA ARG A 54 14.67 5.11 10.71
C ARG A 54 15.52 6.34 10.43
N THR A 55 14.97 7.35 9.77
CA THR A 55 15.65 8.63 9.55
C THR A 55 16.06 9.29 10.88
N LEU A 56 15.17 9.27 11.87
CA LEU A 56 15.45 9.81 13.21
C LEU A 56 16.47 8.95 13.97
N ALA A 57 16.33 7.62 13.94
CA ALA A 57 17.19 6.70 14.67
C ALA A 57 18.64 6.71 14.18
N THR A 58 18.84 6.90 12.88
CA THR A 58 20.17 6.86 12.25
C THR A 58 20.86 8.22 12.28
N TYR A 59 20.38 9.21 13.06
CA TYR A 59 20.92 10.57 13.01
C TYR A 59 22.41 10.68 13.44
N ASN A 60 22.86 9.80 14.33
CA ASN A 60 24.18 9.92 14.96
C ASN A 60 25.24 8.96 14.39
N ASP A 61 24.93 8.22 13.32
CA ASP A 61 25.84 7.23 12.75
C ASP A 61 26.76 7.85 11.67
N PRO A 62 28.10 7.68 11.74
CA PRO A 62 29.04 8.25 10.78
C PRO A 62 29.02 7.61 9.38
N ASN A 63 28.43 6.42 9.17
CA ASN A 63 28.45 5.72 7.87
C ASN A 63 27.06 5.49 7.26
N ARG A 64 26.14 6.43 7.52
CA ARG A 64 24.70 6.29 7.25
C ARG A 64 24.23 6.72 5.85
N PRO A 65 23.03 6.28 5.44
CA PRO A 65 22.27 6.92 4.38
C PRO A 65 21.88 8.36 4.75
N CYS A 66 21.84 9.25 3.76
CA CYS A 66 21.37 10.63 3.90
C CYS A 66 19.88 10.75 4.12
N GLY A 67 19.10 9.72 3.79
CA GLY A 67 17.68 9.68 4.06
C GLY A 67 17.11 8.29 3.85
N PHE A 68 15.91 8.07 4.36
CA PHE A 68 15.14 6.86 4.12
C PHE A 68 13.82 7.22 3.48
N GLY A 69 13.36 6.37 2.58
CA GLY A 69 12.13 6.62 1.84
C GLY A 69 11.47 5.36 1.36
N VAL A 70 10.23 5.51 0.92
CA VAL A 70 9.46 4.44 0.29
C VAL A 70 9.31 4.77 -1.19
N GLU A 71 9.63 3.81 -2.04
CA GLU A 71 9.45 3.86 -3.48
C GLU A 71 8.34 2.90 -3.88
N LEU A 72 7.41 3.37 -4.70
CA LEU A 72 6.23 2.66 -5.16
C LEU A 72 6.39 2.37 -6.66
N ASP A 73 6.58 1.09 -7.00
CA ASP A 73 6.63 0.64 -8.38
C ASP A 73 5.24 0.15 -8.80
N TYR A 74 4.52 1.05 -9.49
CA TYR A 74 3.18 0.80 -10.01
C TYR A 74 3.15 -0.27 -11.10
N ALA A 75 4.22 -0.39 -11.90
CA ALA A 75 4.28 -1.32 -13.01
C ALA A 75 4.53 -2.76 -12.51
N ALA A 76 5.43 -2.92 -11.54
CA ALA A 76 5.71 -4.21 -10.93
C ALA A 76 4.73 -4.59 -9.81
N GLY A 77 3.92 -3.66 -9.31
CA GLY A 77 3.04 -3.89 -8.16
C GLY A 77 3.82 -4.09 -6.87
N LYS A 78 4.91 -3.35 -6.71
CA LYS A 78 5.85 -3.47 -5.59
C LYS A 78 6.01 -2.17 -4.84
N TYR A 79 6.38 -2.26 -3.58
CA TYR A 79 6.77 -1.11 -2.78
C TYR A 79 7.99 -1.48 -1.94
N SER A 80 8.93 -0.56 -1.83
CA SER A 80 10.23 -0.83 -1.22
C SER A 80 10.67 0.28 -0.27
N LEU A 81 11.30 -0.11 0.83
CA LEU A 81 12.03 0.80 1.69
C LEU A 81 13.46 0.90 1.20
N ARG A 82 13.90 2.14 0.97
CA ARG A 82 15.24 2.43 0.45
C ARG A 82 15.97 3.44 1.33
N GLY A 83 17.27 3.24 1.43
CA GLY A 83 18.20 4.22 1.98
C GLY A 83 18.82 5.00 0.83
N TYR A 84 18.79 6.32 0.91
CA TYR A 84 19.29 7.21 -0.13
C TYR A 84 20.58 7.86 0.32
N ARG A 85 21.58 7.93 -0.56
CA ARG A 85 22.78 8.74 -0.36
C ARG A 85 22.77 9.87 -1.38
N THR A 86 22.93 11.09 -0.90
CA THR A 86 23.27 12.24 -1.74
C THR A 86 24.79 12.46 -1.64
N SER A 87 25.34 13.48 -2.29
CA SER A 87 26.75 13.93 -2.18
C SER A 87 27.32 13.79 -0.75
N PRO A 88 28.66 13.70 -0.50
CA PRO A 88 29.27 13.21 0.75
C PRO A 88 28.70 13.75 2.07
N ASP A 89 28.11 14.94 2.07
CA ASP A 89 27.66 15.66 3.26
C ASP A 89 26.14 15.65 3.50
N CYS A 90 25.35 14.91 2.71
CA CYS A 90 23.89 14.90 2.82
C CYS A 90 23.22 16.29 2.75
N ALA A 91 23.96 17.31 2.30
CA ALA A 91 23.61 18.72 2.42
C ALA A 91 22.66 19.20 1.32
N SER A 92 22.54 18.45 0.22
CA SER A 92 21.61 18.75 -0.85
C SER A 92 20.47 17.73 -0.87
N PRO A 93 19.22 18.15 -0.58
CA PRO A 93 18.04 17.28 -0.63
C PRO A 93 17.58 16.94 -2.06
N THR A 94 18.11 17.63 -3.07
CA THR A 94 17.58 17.61 -4.44
C THR A 94 18.24 16.59 -5.37
N GLY A 95 19.30 15.90 -4.92
CA GLY A 95 20.04 14.95 -5.74
C GLY A 95 20.17 13.59 -5.08
N ILE A 96 19.27 12.66 -5.38
CA ILE A 96 19.46 11.23 -5.07
C ILE A 96 20.59 10.73 -5.97
N ALA A 97 21.79 10.56 -5.40
CA ALA A 97 22.96 10.08 -6.16
C ALA A 97 22.96 8.55 -6.25
N SER A 98 22.51 7.87 -5.19
CA SER A 98 22.33 6.42 -5.18
C SER A 98 21.27 6.00 -4.16
N SER A 99 20.62 4.87 -4.40
CA SER A 99 19.71 4.23 -3.46
C SER A 99 20.16 2.80 -3.15
N ASN A 100 19.98 2.39 -1.91
CA ASN A 100 20.21 1.04 -1.45
C ASN A 100 18.86 0.44 -1.04
N LEU A 101 18.56 -0.76 -1.54
CA LEU A 101 17.35 -1.50 -1.22
C LEU A 101 17.47 -2.14 0.17
N ILE A 102 16.56 -1.78 1.08
CA ILE A 102 16.55 -2.31 2.44
C ILE A 102 15.49 -3.41 2.58
N GLU A 103 14.26 -3.12 2.16
CA GLU A 103 13.14 -4.05 2.19
C GLU A 103 12.33 -3.90 0.89
N GLU A 104 11.88 -5.00 0.30
CA GLU A 104 10.97 -5.00 -0.85
C GLU A 104 9.76 -5.87 -0.54
N TYR A 105 8.59 -5.37 -0.91
CA TYR A 105 7.32 -6.06 -0.77
C TYR A 105 6.57 -6.06 -2.10
N THR A 106 5.87 -7.16 -2.36
CA THR A 106 4.96 -7.29 -3.51
C THR A 106 3.53 -7.21 -2.98
N LEU A 107 2.65 -6.51 -3.69
CA LEU A 107 1.23 -6.45 -3.35
C LEU A 107 0.61 -7.85 -3.27
N ALA A 108 -0.34 -7.99 -2.35
CA ALA A 108 -1.12 -9.22 -2.22
C ALA A 108 -1.86 -9.56 -3.54
N PRO A 109 -2.04 -10.85 -3.86
CA PRO A 109 -2.86 -11.27 -4.98
C PRO A 109 -4.27 -10.66 -4.90
N GLY A 110 -4.79 -10.16 -6.03
CA GLY A 110 -6.09 -9.49 -6.08
C GLY A 110 -6.04 -8.00 -5.77
N VAL A 111 -4.91 -7.45 -5.31
CA VAL A 111 -4.69 -6.01 -5.12
C VAL A 111 -3.83 -5.46 -6.26
N SER A 112 -4.11 -4.23 -6.69
CA SER A 112 -3.32 -3.51 -7.68
C SER A 112 -3.24 -2.04 -7.33
N PHE A 113 -2.14 -1.41 -7.72
CA PHE A 113 -2.07 0.04 -7.73
C PHE A 113 -2.94 0.61 -8.86
N ARG A 114 -3.41 1.84 -8.66
CA ARG A 114 -4.15 2.60 -9.67
C ARG A 114 -3.46 3.95 -9.91
N ASP A 115 -3.41 4.37 -11.17
CA ASP A 115 -3.05 5.75 -11.48
C ASP A 115 -4.16 6.71 -11.04
N GLY A 116 -3.76 7.88 -10.53
CA GLY A 116 -4.67 8.92 -10.07
C GLY A 116 -3.99 10.27 -10.01
N SER A 117 -4.73 11.31 -9.61
CA SER A 117 -4.16 12.64 -9.43
C SER A 117 -3.18 12.64 -8.26
N ASN A 118 -2.07 13.36 -8.42
CA ASN A 118 -1.01 13.42 -7.42
C ASN A 118 -0.47 12.03 -7.00
N LYS A 119 -0.40 11.09 -7.94
CA LYS A 119 0.13 9.74 -7.71
C LYS A 119 1.51 9.81 -7.07
N LEU A 120 1.62 9.32 -5.84
CA LEU A 120 2.88 9.30 -5.11
C LEU A 120 3.75 8.17 -5.65
N GLU A 121 4.92 8.51 -6.18
CA GLU A 121 5.90 7.53 -6.67
C GLU A 121 6.95 7.25 -5.61
N GLN A 122 7.34 8.29 -4.85
CA GLN A 122 8.33 8.16 -3.80
C GLN A 122 8.06 9.16 -2.68
N VAL A 123 8.28 8.72 -1.44
CA VAL A 123 8.38 9.60 -0.27
C VAL A 123 9.75 9.43 0.36
N LEU A 124 10.45 10.53 0.65
CA LEU A 124 11.79 10.55 1.21
C LEU A 124 11.83 11.43 2.45
N PHE A 125 12.47 10.94 3.50
CA PHE A 125 12.69 11.65 4.76
C PHE A 125 14.19 11.88 4.99
N ILE A 126 14.59 13.14 5.17
CA ILE A 126 15.99 13.54 5.35
C ILE A 126 16.18 14.13 6.75
N PRO A 127 17.13 13.63 7.58
CA PRO A 127 17.37 14.10 8.94
C PRO A 127 18.14 15.44 8.98
N PRO A 128 18.26 16.17 10.13
CA PRO A 128 17.85 15.85 11.52
C PRO A 128 16.35 15.99 11.82
N ASP A 129 15.72 17.06 11.33
CA ASP A 129 14.28 17.22 11.35
C ASP A 129 13.78 16.64 10.02
N PRO A 130 13.00 15.54 10.00
CA PRO A 130 12.72 14.79 8.78
C PRO A 130 11.98 15.64 7.75
N LEU A 131 12.74 16.32 6.90
CA LEU A 131 12.23 17.00 5.72
C LEU A 131 11.59 15.93 4.83
N THR A 132 10.30 16.08 4.57
CA THR A 132 9.55 15.15 3.73
C THR A 132 9.55 15.66 2.30
N LEU A 133 10.14 14.88 1.41
CA LEU A 133 10.12 15.13 -0.03
C LEU A 133 9.21 14.10 -0.68
N LEU A 134 8.29 14.57 -1.50
CA LEU A 134 7.36 13.72 -2.26
C LEU A 134 7.74 13.80 -3.73
N VAL A 135 7.76 12.67 -4.41
CA VAL A 135 7.95 12.58 -5.87
C VAL A 135 6.63 12.19 -6.49
N ILE A 136 6.16 13.02 -7.42
CA ILE A 136 4.91 12.85 -8.15
C ILE A 136 5.21 13.16 -9.61
N GLY A 137 4.97 12.19 -10.51
CA GLY A 137 5.27 12.35 -11.94
C GLY A 137 6.75 12.62 -12.20
N GLY A 138 7.64 11.95 -11.47
CA GLY A 138 9.09 12.08 -11.59
C GLY A 138 9.70 13.38 -11.06
N SER A 139 8.92 14.27 -10.44
CA SER A 139 9.40 15.55 -9.91
C SER A 139 9.06 15.72 -8.43
N PHE A 140 9.89 16.48 -7.71
CA PHE A 140 9.59 16.86 -6.34
C PHE A 140 8.34 17.72 -6.28
N ALA A 141 7.39 17.33 -5.44
CA ALA A 141 6.10 17.99 -5.28
C ALA A 141 5.99 18.65 -3.91
N SER A 142 5.34 19.81 -3.88
CA SER A 142 4.95 20.53 -2.67
C SER A 142 3.47 20.31 -2.29
N THR A 143 2.83 19.32 -2.90
CA THR A 143 1.42 18.96 -2.70
C THR A 143 1.30 17.61 -2.02
N THR A 144 0.11 17.28 -1.52
CA THR A 144 -0.19 15.95 -0.98
C THR A 144 -0.12 14.90 -2.08
N GLY A 145 0.70 13.87 -1.87
CA GLY A 145 0.79 12.70 -2.74
C GLY A 145 -0.18 11.61 -2.30
N ASN A 146 -0.74 10.87 -3.26
CA ASN A 146 -1.75 9.86 -3.04
C ASN A 146 -1.31 8.49 -3.59
N VAL A 147 -1.47 7.45 -2.79
CA VAL A 147 -1.34 6.05 -3.19
C VAL A 147 -2.73 5.45 -3.31
N TYR A 148 -3.12 5.09 -4.53
CA TYR A 148 -4.40 4.47 -4.81
C TYR A 148 -4.24 2.96 -4.92
N LEU A 149 -4.93 2.23 -4.04
CA LEU A 149 -5.01 0.78 -4.03
C LEU A 149 -6.41 0.35 -4.39
N ARG A 150 -6.54 -0.66 -5.24
CA ARG A 150 -7.83 -1.24 -5.59
C ARG A 150 -7.78 -2.74 -5.71
N THR A 151 -8.93 -3.38 -5.55
CA THR A 151 -9.13 -4.76 -5.99
C THR A 151 -9.01 -4.86 -7.51
N ARG A 152 -8.60 -6.01 -8.04
CA ARG A 152 -8.46 -6.21 -9.49
C ARG A 152 -9.78 -6.11 -10.25
N ASP A 153 -10.89 -6.48 -9.59
CA ASP A 153 -12.24 -6.32 -10.12
C ASP A 153 -12.75 -4.86 -10.04
N GLY A 154 -12.00 -3.96 -9.39
CA GLY A 154 -12.34 -2.55 -9.20
C GLY A 154 -13.49 -2.31 -8.21
N SER A 155 -13.96 -3.33 -7.49
CA SER A 155 -15.09 -3.22 -6.57
C SER A 155 -14.79 -2.37 -5.33
N VAL A 156 -13.53 -2.32 -4.90
CA VAL A 156 -13.09 -1.53 -3.74
C VAL A 156 -11.81 -0.78 -4.02
N GLU A 157 -11.78 0.47 -3.58
CA GLU A 157 -10.63 1.37 -3.66
C GLU A 157 -10.35 2.00 -2.30
N ARG A 158 -9.07 2.18 -1.99
CA ARG A 158 -8.56 2.88 -0.81
C ARG A 158 -7.43 3.81 -1.22
N THR A 159 -7.34 4.93 -0.53
CA THR A 159 -6.34 5.95 -0.80
C THR A 159 -5.52 6.20 0.44
N ILE A 160 -4.21 6.23 0.30
CA ILE A 160 -3.30 6.73 1.34
C ILE A 160 -2.82 8.09 0.86
N SER A 161 -3.01 9.12 1.67
CA SER A 161 -2.50 10.46 1.36
C SER A 161 -1.34 10.79 2.29
N VAL A 162 -0.27 11.34 1.71
CA VAL A 162 0.91 11.79 2.43
C VAL A 162 1.15 13.25 2.09
N ASN A 163 1.18 14.11 3.11
CA ASN A 163 1.45 15.53 2.91
C ASN A 163 2.95 15.85 3.03
N THR A 164 3.32 17.10 2.75
CA THR A 164 4.69 17.61 2.83
C THR A 164 5.25 17.70 4.25
N ALA A 165 4.43 17.50 5.28
CA ALA A 165 4.87 17.34 6.68
C ALA A 165 5.09 15.86 7.06
N GLY A 166 4.88 14.93 6.13
CA GLY A 166 4.98 13.50 6.37
C GLY A 166 3.85 12.97 7.25
N GLN A 167 2.70 13.63 7.29
CA GLN A 167 1.47 13.10 7.87
C GLN A 167 0.82 12.13 6.88
N ILE A 168 0.35 11.00 7.41
CA ILE A 168 -0.33 9.96 6.65
C ILE A 168 -1.81 9.99 7.01
N THR A 169 -2.68 10.00 6.00
CA THR A 169 -4.15 9.93 6.16
C THR A 169 -4.75 8.87 5.25
N PHE A 170 -5.93 8.35 5.61
CA PHE A 170 -6.62 7.23 4.95
C PHE A 170 -8.00 7.64 4.41
#